data_AF-A0AAV8XSI7-F1
#
_entry.id   AF-A0AAV8XSI7-F1
#
_cell.length_a   1.000
_cell.length_b   1.000
_cell.length_c   1.000
_cell.angle_alpha   90.00
_cell.angle_beta   90.00
_cell.angle_gamma   90.00
#
_symmetry.space_group_name_H-M   'P 1'
#
loop_
_entity.id
_entity.type
_entity.pdbx_description
1 polymer ?
#
loop_
_entity_poly.entity_id
_entity_poly.type
_entity_poly.pdbx_seq_one_letter_code
_entity_poly.pdbx_strand_id
1 'polypeptide(L)' 'MIVSLGAYVPGTLVGFASTIFFELRKRNTINYINAFYRNDGVLTPITIAGCDFDCNLSDFKNIVSNLIITVEEWYDVCES' A
#
# COMPACT_ATOMS: atom_id res chain seq x y z
N MET A 1 6.15 -2.64 -4.41
CA MET A 1 5.18 -2.18 -3.40
C MET A 1 4.04 -1.35 -4.02
N ILE A 2 4.28 -0.15 -4.59
CA ILE A 2 3.18 0.69 -5.12
C ILE A 2 2.36 0.02 -6.24
N VAL A 3 3.00 -0.82 -7.07
CA VAL A 3 2.35 -1.65 -8.09
C VAL A 3 1.42 -2.68 -7.43
N SER A 4 1.91 -3.41 -6.42
CA SER A 4 1.13 -4.41 -5.68
C SER A 4 -0.11 -3.83 -5.03
N LEU A 5 -0.05 -2.57 -4.57
CA LEU A 5 -1.18 -1.84 -3.98
C LEU A 5 -2.17 -1.31 -5.02
N GLY A 6 -1.91 -1.52 -6.32
CA GLY A 6 -2.73 -1.00 -7.43
C GLY A 6 -2.71 0.53 -7.53
N ALA A 7 -1.73 1.18 -6.91
CA ALA A 7 -1.61 2.63 -6.83
C ALA A 7 -0.56 3.21 -7.80
N TYR A 8 0.02 2.36 -8.66
CA TYR A 8 1.04 2.78 -9.62
C TYR A 8 0.44 3.54 -10.80
N VAL A 9 1.03 4.69 -11.14
CA VAL A 9 0.70 5.46 -12.34
C VAL A 9 1.76 5.19 -13.42
N PRO A 10 1.38 4.61 -14.57
CA PRO A 10 2.31 4.34 -15.67
C PRO A 10 3.10 5.57 -16.11
N GLY A 11 4.39 5.39 -16.39
CA GLY A 11 5.27 6.48 -16.81
C GLY A 11 5.88 7.30 -15.66
N THR A 12 5.51 7.01 -14.41
CA THR A 12 6.15 7.63 -13.23
C THR A 12 7.45 6.90 -12.89
N LEU A 13 8.56 7.64 -12.84
CA LEU A 13 9.84 7.14 -12.33
C LEU A 13 9.93 7.34 -10.82
N VAL A 14 10.50 6.34 -10.13
CA VAL A 14 10.72 6.39 -8.68
C VAL A 14 12.02 7.14 -8.42
N GLY A 15 11.91 8.38 -7.94
CA GLY A 15 13.05 9.24 -7.65
C GLY A 15 13.80 8.83 -6.38
N PHE A 16 15.03 9.34 -6.22
CA PHE A 16 15.77 9.19 -4.98
C PHE A 16 15.00 9.79 -3.80
N ALA A 17 15.09 9.13 -2.64
CA ALA A 17 14.35 9.50 -1.43
C ALA A 17 12.82 9.57 -1.60
N SER A 18 12.27 8.95 -2.66
CA SER A 18 10.84 8.71 -2.72
C SER A 18 10.41 7.78 -1.59
N THR A 19 9.21 7.98 -1.07
CA THR A 19 8.75 7.32 0.16
C THR A 19 7.26 7.04 0.07
N ILE A 20 6.85 5.87 0.54
CA ILE A 20 5.45 5.56 0.77
C ILE A 20 5.21 5.68 2.28
N PHE A 21 4.22 6.48 2.66
CA PHE A 21 3.79 6.64 4.05
C PHE A 21 2.48 5.90 4.24
N PHE A 22 2.37 5.17 5.34
CA PHE A 22 1.11 4.63 5.83
C PHE A 22 0.82 5.27 7.17
N GLU A 23 -0.34 5.91 7.28
CA GLU A 23 -0.81 6.48 8.52
C GLU A 23 -1.98 5.67 9.05
N LEU A 24 -1.81 5.10 10.24
CA LEU A 24 -2.91 4.52 11.00
C LEU A 24 -3.59 5.62 11.80
N ARG A 25 -4.87 5.87 11.51
CA ARG A 25 -5.68 6.90 12.14
C ARG A 25 -6.95 6.30 12.74
N LYS A 26 -7.56 7.02 13.67
CA LYS A 26 -8.81 6.63 14.33
C LYS A 26 -9.79 7.79 14.32
N ARG A 27 -11.02 7.54 13.86
CA ARG A 27 -12.15 8.48 13.90
C ARG A 27 -13.29 7.79 14.63
N ASN A 28 -13.69 8.32 15.77
CA ASN A 28 -14.60 7.67 16.72
C ASN A 28 -14.05 6.29 17.13
N THR A 29 -14.76 5.20 16.79
CA THR A 29 -14.36 3.81 17.07
C THR A 29 -13.72 3.12 15.86
N ILE A 30 -13.65 3.79 14.70
CA ILE A 30 -13.22 3.19 13.43
C ILE A 30 -11.76 3.55 13.18
N ASN A 31 -10.94 2.55 12.86
CA ASN A 31 -9.56 2.72 12.44
C ASN A 31 -9.47 2.70 10.92
N TYR A 32 -8.63 3.57 10.36
CA TYR A 32 -8.40 3.66 8.92
C TYR A 32 -6.93 3.87 8.61
N ILE A 33 -6.53 3.43 7.42
CA ILE A 33 -5.22 3.61 6.83
C ILE A 33 -5.33 4.65 5.73
N ASN A 34 -4.53 5.70 5.83
CA ASN A 34 -4.26 6.59 4.70
C ASN A 34 -2.87 6.27 4.16
N ALA A 35 -2.75 6.24 2.83
CA ALA A 35 -1.48 6.02 2.17
C ALA A 35 -1.08 7.25 1.35
N PHE A 36 0.20 7.59 1.36
CA PHE A 36 0.75 8.69 0.59
C PHE A 36 2.02 8.23 -0.14
N TYR A 37 2.25 8.80 -1.31
CA TYR A 37 3.50 8.65 -2.04
C TYR A 37 4.18 10.01 -2.19
N ARG A 38 5.39 10.12 -1.66
CA ARG A 38 6.26 11.27 -1.91
C ARG A 38 7.23 10.92 -3.01
N ASN A 39 7.22 11.71 -4.07
CA ASN A 39 8.18 11.62 -5.18
C ASN A 39 8.58 13.02 -5.61
N ASP A 40 9.87 13.24 -5.87
CA ASP A 40 10.41 14.53 -6.30
C ASP A 40 9.95 15.72 -5.44
N GLY A 41 9.86 15.50 -4.13
CA GLY A 41 9.42 16.49 -3.15
C GLY A 41 7.90 16.66 -3.02
N VAL A 42 7.10 16.09 -3.91
CA VAL A 42 5.63 16.19 -3.91
C VAL A 42 5.03 15.02 -3.15
N LEU A 43 4.23 15.30 -2.12
CA LEU A 43 3.46 14.30 -1.38
C LEU A 43 2.06 14.19 -1.98
N THR A 44 1.71 13.03 -2.51
CA THR A 44 0.42 12.76 -3.16
C THR A 44 -0.34 11.69 -2.39
N PRO A 45 -1.63 11.86 -2.07
CA PRO A 45 -2.44 10.77 -1.54
C PRO A 45 -2.56 9.66 -2.58
N ILE A 46 -2.42 8.41 -2.14
CA ILE A 46 -2.63 7.25 -3.01
C ILE A 46 -3.81 6.43 -2.51
N THR A 47 -4.60 5.92 -3.45
CA THR A 47 -5.73 5.05 -3.16
C THR A 47 -5.32 3.62 -3.42
N ILE A 48 -5.53 2.75 -2.43
CA ILE A 48 -5.24 1.33 -2.55
C ILE A 48 -6.38 0.70 -3.34
N ALA A 49 -6.06 -0.14 -4.32
CA ALA A 49 -7.08 -0.79 -5.15
C ALA A 49 -8.09 -1.55 -4.28
N GLY A 50 -9.38 -1.29 -4.50
CA GLY A 50 -10.47 -1.87 -3.70
C GLY A 50 -10.80 -1.11 -2.41
N CYS A 51 -10.24 0.09 -2.20
CA CYS A 51 -10.53 0.92 -1.03
C CYS A 51 -10.69 2.40 -1.39
N ASP A 52 -11.28 3.19 -0.49
CA ASP A 52 -11.21 4.65 -0.54
C ASP A 52 -9.92 5.16 0.15
N PHE A 53 -9.65 6.46 0.05
CA PHE A 53 -8.48 7.05 0.72
C PHE A 53 -8.48 6.84 2.24
N ASP A 54 -9.61 7.03 2.92
CA ASP A 54 -9.83 6.66 4.32
C ASP A 54 -10.11 5.15 4.42
N CYS A 55 -9.14 4.32 4.07
CA CYS A 55 -9.34 2.89 3.94
C CYS A 55 -9.58 2.23 5.30
N ASN A 56 -10.71 1.55 5.51
CA ASN A 56 -10.97 0.86 6.77
C ASN A 56 -9.88 -0.16 7.06
N LEU A 57 -9.41 -0.24 8.30
CA LEU A 57 -8.34 -1.17 8.68
C LEU A 57 -8.69 -2.65 8.40
N SER A 58 -9.95 -3.07 8.53
CA SER A 58 -10.36 -4.44 8.18
C SER A 58 -10.21 -4.69 6.70
N ASP A 59 -10.66 -3.74 5.88
CA ASP A 59 -10.66 -3.87 4.42
C ASP A 59 -9.23 -3.83 3.89
N PHE A 60 -8.41 -2.92 4.42
CA PHE A 60 -6.97 -2.87 4.15
C PHE A 60 -6.31 -4.23 4.41
N LYS A 61 -6.54 -4.84 5.58
CA LYS A 61 -5.98 -6.16 5.94
C LYS A 61 -6.42 -7.25 4.98
N ASN A 62 -7.70 -7.27 4.59
CA ASN A 62 -8.25 -8.25 3.66
C ASN A 62 -7.69 -8.08 2.24
N ILE A 63 -7.44 -6.84 1.81
CA ILE A 63 -6.83 -6.55 0.50
C ILE A 63 -5.38 -7.04 0.50
N VAL A 64 -4.60 -6.66 1.51
CA VAL A 64 -3.16 -7.00 1.53
C VAL A 64 -2.89 -8.46 1.85
N SER A 65 -3.81 -9.19 2.51
CA SER A 65 -3.61 -10.62 2.77
C SER A 65 -3.47 -11.45 1.49
N ASN A 66 -4.05 -10.99 0.38
CA ASN A 66 -3.91 -11.65 -0.93
C ASN A 66 -2.59 -11.31 -1.64
N LEU A 67 -1.82 -10.36 -1.10
CA LEU A 67 -0.56 -9.88 -1.66
C LEU A 67 0.66 -10.31 -0.83
N ILE A 68 0.42 -10.80 0.39
CA ILE A 68 1.45 -11.23 1.31
C ILE A 68 1.54 -12.74 1.21
N ILE A 69 2.76 -13.24 1.06
CA ILE A 69 3.08 -14.65 1.16
C ILE A 69 3.89 -14.91 2.43
N THR A 70 3.78 -16.11 2.97
CA THR A 70 4.61 -16.55 4.08
C THR A 70 6.04 -16.83 3.62
N VAL A 71 6.95 -16.98 4.59
CA VAL A 71 8.33 -17.37 4.29
C VAL A 71 8.37 -18.78 3.68
N GLU A 72 7.53 -19.70 4.16
CA GLU A 72 7.44 -21.07 3.61
C GLU A 72 6.95 -21.03 2.16
N GLU A 73 5.87 -20.29 1.88
CA GLU A 73 5.34 -20.14 0.52
C GLU A 73 6.38 -19.54 -0.44
N TRP A 74 7.17 -18.55 0.01
CA TRP A 74 8.26 -17.99 -0.78
C TRP A 74 9.27 -19.05 -1.23
N TYR A 75 9.70 -19.92 -0.32
CA TYR A 75 10.65 -20.99 -0.64
C TYR A 75 10.05 -21.97 -1.66
N ASP A 76 8.79 -22.35 -1.49
CA ASP A 76 8.11 -23.27 -2.41
C ASP A 76 7.98 -22.69 -3.83
N VAL A 77 7.64 -21.40 -3.97
CA VAL A 77 7.38 -20.79 -5.29
C VAL A 77 8.62 -20.26 -6.01
N CYS A 78 9.71 -19.97 -5.30
CA CYS A 78 10.89 -19.32 -5.89
C CYS A 78 12.15 -20.20 -5.90
N GLU A 79 12.21 -21.30 -5.17
CA GLU A 79 13.33 -22.25 -5.18
C GLU A 79 13.03 -23.57 -5.90
N SER A 80 12.02 -23.58 -6.78
CA SER A 80 11.68 -24.71 -7.66
C SER A 80 12.55 -24.82 -8.91
#